data_AF-A0A532AJS6-F1
#
_entry.id   AF-A0A532AJS6-F1
#
_cell.length_a   1.000
_cell.length_b   1.000
_cell.length_c   1.000
_cell.angle_alpha   90.00
_cell.angle_beta   90.00
_cell.angle_gamma   90.00
#
_symmetry.space_group_name_H-M   'P 1'
#
loop_
_entity.id
_entity.type
_entity.pdbx_description
1 polymer ?
#
loop_
_entity_poly.entity_id
_entity_poly.type
_entity_poly.pdbx_seq_one_letter_code
_entity_poly.pdbx_strand_id
1 'polypeptide(L)'
;WAVAGPALEYGIRALADTGWQAGMRRRLAEDAARLDTLFGRFGVPVAGGTSLFRYIRLADAAGLFSVLGQRGILLRHFADRPDVLRAGLPGADEEWRRLESALAGWASGRDDDAKGETIQ
;
A
#
# COMPACT_ATOMS: atom_id res chain seq x y z
N TRP A 1 9.36 -19.96 -25.74
CA TRP A 1 8.36 -19.95 -24.66
C TRP A 1 7.10 -19.35 -25.25
N ALA A 2 6.07 -20.14 -25.53
CA ALA A 2 4.85 -19.63 -26.15
C ALA A 2 4.00 -18.92 -25.09
N VAL A 3 3.58 -17.69 -25.37
CA VAL A 3 2.50 -17.05 -24.60
C VAL A 3 1.21 -17.79 -24.94
N ALA A 4 0.44 -18.21 -23.93
CA ALA A 4 -0.81 -18.92 -24.17
C ALA A 4 -1.77 -18.07 -25.03
N GLY A 5 -2.40 -18.69 -26.03
CA GLY A 5 -3.34 -18.01 -26.95
C GLY A 5 -4.37 -17.11 -26.26
N PRO A 6 -5.02 -17.54 -25.16
CA PRO A 6 -5.93 -16.68 -24.41
C PRO A 6 -5.28 -15.42 -23.83
N ALA A 7 -4.04 -15.51 -23.34
CA ALA A 7 -3.34 -14.33 -22.82
C ALA A 7 -3.02 -13.31 -23.92
N LEU A 8 -2.73 -13.78 -25.15
CA LEU A 8 -2.56 -12.91 -26.31
C LEU A 8 -3.89 -12.22 -26.67
N GLU A 9 -5.00 -12.94 -26.66
CA GLU A 9 -6.32 -12.38 -26.97
C GLU A 9 -6.72 -11.27 -25.99
N TYR A 10 -6.55 -11.50 -24.68
CA TYR A 10 -6.79 -10.45 -23.68
C TYR A 10 -5.81 -9.29 -23.82
N GLY A 11 -4.52 -9.57 -24.11
CA GLY A 11 -3.51 -8.54 -24.33
C GLY A 11 -3.87 -7.61 -25.48
N ILE A 12 -4.29 -8.16 -26.62
CA ILE A 12 -4.72 -7.38 -27.79
C ILE A 12 -5.89 -6.46 -27.43
N ARG A 13 -6.92 -6.99 -26.76
CA ARG A 13 -8.10 -6.20 -26.36
C ARG A 13 -7.72 -5.07 -25.39
N ALA A 14 -6.94 -5.38 -24.36
CA ALA A 14 -6.51 -4.38 -23.37
C ALA A 14 -5.62 -3.29 -23.99
N LEU A 15 -4.72 -3.66 -24.91
CA LEU A 15 -3.82 -2.72 -25.58
C LEU A 15 -4.54 -1.86 -26.63
N ALA A 16 -5.60 -2.37 -27.26
CA ALA A 16 -6.41 -1.61 -28.21
C ALA A 16 -7.36 -0.61 -27.51
N ASP A 17 -7.77 -0.89 -26.27
CA ASP A 17 -8.69 -0.02 -25.51
C ASP A 17 -7.96 1.17 -24.86
N THR A 18 -7.71 2.21 -25.66
CA THR A 18 -7.04 3.43 -25.19
C THR A 18 -7.89 4.24 -24.20
N GLY A 19 -9.23 4.16 -24.30
CA GLY A 19 -10.16 4.84 -23.40
C GLY A 19 -10.07 4.26 -21.98
N TRP A 20 -10.13 2.93 -21.87
CA TRP A 20 -9.90 2.24 -20.61
C TRP A 20 -8.51 2.53 -20.05
N GLN A 21 -7.46 2.50 -20.88
CA GLN A 21 -6.10 2.80 -20.42
C GLN A 21 -5.95 4.22 -19.83
N ALA A 22 -6.55 5.22 -20.47
CA ALA A 22 -6.52 6.59 -19.98
C ALA A 22 -7.30 6.73 -18.67
N GLY A 23 -8.49 6.12 -18.60
CA GLY A 23 -9.31 6.09 -17.37
C GLY A 23 -8.59 5.40 -16.21
N MET A 24 -7.95 4.26 -16.48
CA MET A 24 -7.20 3.50 -15.47
C MET A 24 -5.99 4.29 -14.96
N ARG A 25 -5.21 4.94 -15.85
CA ARG A 25 -4.07 5.77 -15.43
C ARG A 25 -4.48 6.91 -14.51
N ARG A 26 -5.60 7.58 -14.82
CA ARG A 26 -6.15 8.65 -13.97
C ARG A 26 -6.58 8.10 -12.61
N ARG A 27 -7.36 7.02 -12.59
CA ARG A 27 -7.77 6.36 -11.34
C ARG A 27 -6.57 5.95 -10.49
N LEU A 28 -5.56 5.33 -11.09
CA LEU A 28 -4.35 4.92 -10.37
C LEU A 28 -3.56 6.10 -9.78
N ALA A 29 -3.55 7.26 -10.45
CA ALA A 29 -2.94 8.47 -9.91
C ALA A 29 -3.73 9.03 -8.72
N GLU A 30 -5.07 9.04 -8.80
CA GLU A 30 -5.96 9.46 -7.71
C GLU A 30 -5.84 8.52 -6.50
N ASP A 31 -5.87 7.21 -6.73
CA ASP A 31 -5.71 6.19 -5.69
C ASP A 31 -4.32 6.27 -5.04
N ALA A 32 -3.25 6.51 -5.81
CA ALA A 32 -1.92 6.73 -5.24
C ALA A 32 -1.87 7.97 -4.33
N ALA A 33 -2.47 9.09 -4.74
CA ALA A 33 -2.54 10.31 -3.92
C ALA A 33 -3.41 10.13 -2.66
N ARG A 34 -4.51 9.38 -2.78
CA ARG A 34 -5.36 8.99 -1.64
C ARG A 34 -4.56 8.15 -0.65
N LEU A 35 -3.75 7.20 -1.13
CA LEU A 35 -2.91 6.36 -0.27
C LEU A 35 -1.80 7.15 0.42
N ASP A 36 -1.17 8.10 -0.27
CA ASP A 36 -0.16 9.00 0.32
C ASP A 36 -0.77 9.82 1.46
N THR A 37 -1.97 10.37 1.23
CA THR A 37 -2.70 11.14 2.25
C THR A 37 -3.05 10.25 3.44
N LEU A 38 -3.53 9.03 3.20
CA LEU A 38 -3.91 8.09 4.24
C LEU A 38 -2.71 7.69 5.11
N PHE A 39 -1.58 7.32 4.50
CA PHE A 39 -0.36 7.00 5.24
C PHE A 39 0.17 8.20 6.03
N GLY A 40 0.14 9.39 5.43
CA GLY A 40 0.55 10.63 6.10
C GLY A 40 -0.25 10.94 7.37
N ARG A 41 -1.57 10.69 7.37
CA ARG A 41 -2.43 10.87 8.55
C ARG A 41 -2.00 10.05 9.77
N PHE A 42 -1.37 8.89 9.53
CA PHE A 42 -0.90 7.99 10.60
C PHE A 42 0.62 8.02 10.78
N GLY A 43 1.31 9.04 10.23
CA GLY A 43 2.76 9.18 10.41
C GLY A 43 3.59 8.12 9.67
N VAL A 44 3.04 7.48 8.64
CA VAL A 44 3.77 6.53 7.80
C VAL A 44 4.37 7.30 6.60
N PRO A 45 5.69 7.50 6.54
CA PRO A 45 6.30 8.31 5.49
C PRO A 45 6.38 7.54 4.17
N VAL A 46 5.78 8.10 3.12
CA VAL A 46 5.97 7.62 1.74
C VAL A 46 7.24 8.25 1.17
N ALA A 47 8.27 7.44 0.98
CA ALA A 47 9.57 7.85 0.46
C ALA A 47 9.63 7.89 -1.09
N GLY A 48 8.57 7.43 -1.77
CA GLY A 48 8.44 7.48 -3.22
C GLY A 48 7.44 6.45 -3.74
N GLY A 49 7.46 6.16 -5.04
CA GLY A 49 6.65 5.10 -5.63
C GLY A 49 6.21 5.39 -7.05
N THR A 50 5.20 4.64 -7.49
CA THR A 50 4.53 4.82 -8.78
C THR A 50 3.02 4.95 -8.55
N SER A 51 2.25 5.07 -9.64
CA SER A 51 0.78 4.97 -9.57
C SER A 51 0.27 3.55 -9.33
N LEU A 52 1.15 2.53 -9.24
CA LEU A 52 0.74 1.15 -8.94
C LEU A 52 1.10 0.72 -7.51
N PHE A 53 2.02 1.43 -6.85
CA PHE A 53 2.47 1.10 -5.51
C PHE A 53 3.17 2.28 -4.84
N ARG A 54 3.18 2.28 -3.51
CA ARG A 54 3.89 3.26 -2.68
C ARG A 54 5.06 2.61 -1.97
N TYR A 55 6.18 3.34 -1.91
CA TYR A 55 7.41 2.94 -1.28
C TYR A 55 7.54 3.65 0.06
N ILE A 56 7.63 2.89 1.14
CA ILE A 56 7.63 3.37 2.51
C ILE A 56 8.99 3.07 3.11
N ARG A 57 9.54 4.03 3.85
CA ARG A 57 10.75 3.84 4.66
C ARG A 57 10.47 4.26 6.10
N LEU A 58 10.45 3.31 7.00
CA LEU A 58 10.06 3.50 8.40
C LEU A 58 10.97 2.67 9.30
N ALA A 59 11.47 3.28 10.39
CA ALA A 59 12.34 2.59 11.34
C ALA A 59 11.69 1.30 11.90
N ASP A 60 10.38 1.35 12.18
CA ASP A 60 9.57 0.21 12.62
C ASP A 60 8.69 -0.34 11.47
N ALA A 61 9.31 -0.60 10.31
CA ALA A 61 8.62 -1.24 9.19
C ALA A 61 8.14 -2.67 9.55
N ALA A 62 8.86 -3.40 10.39
CA ALA A 62 8.48 -4.74 10.81
C ALA A 62 7.22 -4.76 11.68
N GLY A 63 7.09 -3.80 12.62
CA GLY A 63 5.88 -3.65 13.43
C GLY A 63 4.66 -3.30 12.57
N LEU A 64 4.80 -2.32 11.69
CA LEU A 64 3.74 -1.96 10.74
C LEU A 64 3.33 -3.15 9.87
N PHE A 65 4.29 -3.88 9.28
CA PHE A 65 4.03 -5.07 8.48
C PHE A 65 3.26 -6.14 9.27
N SER A 66 3.66 -6.40 10.51
CA SER A 66 3.03 -7.43 11.35
C SER A 66 1.59 -7.06 11.71
N VAL A 67 1.33 -5.82 12.12
CA VAL A 67 0.00 -5.34 12.53
C VAL A 67 -0.99 -5.32 11.35
N LEU A 68 -0.54 -4.91 10.17
CA LEU A 68 -1.35 -4.98 8.95
C LEU A 68 -1.55 -6.41 8.48
N GLY A 69 -0.52 -7.25 8.52
CA GLY A 69 -0.58 -8.66 8.13
C GLY A 69 -1.57 -9.47 8.95
N GLN A 70 -1.61 -9.24 10.27
CA GLN A 70 -2.60 -9.85 11.18
C GLN A 70 -4.05 -9.45 10.85
N ARG A 71 -4.25 -8.32 10.17
CA ARG A 71 -5.56 -7.84 9.68
C ARG A 71 -5.82 -8.21 8.21
N GLY A 72 -5.03 -9.14 7.67
CA GLY A 72 -5.14 -9.63 6.31
C GLY A 72 -4.67 -8.65 5.23
N ILE A 73 -3.97 -7.57 5.60
CA ILE A 73 -3.42 -6.58 4.68
C ILE A 73 -1.93 -6.88 4.46
N LEU A 74 -1.61 -7.46 3.32
CA LEU A 74 -0.24 -7.85 3.01
C LEU A 74 0.51 -6.73 2.30
N LEU A 75 1.56 -6.23 2.95
CA LEU A 75 2.57 -5.38 2.31
C LEU A 75 3.74 -6.24 1.83
N ARG A 76 4.59 -5.71 0.95
CA ARG A 76 5.85 -6.39 0.62
C ARG A 76 6.99 -5.84 1.46
N HIS A 77 7.59 -6.69 2.27
CA HIS A 77 8.84 -6.46 2.98
C HIS A 77 10.07 -6.85 2.11
N PHE A 78 11.25 -6.30 2.43
CA PHE A 78 12.51 -6.58 1.74
C PHE A 78 13.55 -7.11 2.72
N ALA A 79 14.05 -8.34 2.50
CA ALA A 79 15.01 -8.98 3.42
C ALA A 79 16.29 -8.15 3.62
N ASP A 80 16.83 -7.57 2.55
CA ASP A 80 18.07 -6.78 2.60
C ASP A 80 17.85 -5.33 3.07
N ARG A 81 16.59 -4.93 3.33
CA ARG A 81 16.20 -3.57 3.72
C ARG A 81 15.04 -3.62 4.72
N PRO A 82 15.32 -3.93 6.00
CA PRO A 82 14.29 -4.20 7.00
C PRO A 82 13.44 -2.97 7.34
N ASP A 83 13.92 -1.76 7.04
CA ASP A 83 13.25 -0.47 7.23
C ASP A 83 12.29 -0.11 6.07
N VAL A 84 12.09 -1.01 5.11
CA VAL A 84 11.41 -0.70 3.85
C VAL A 84 10.20 -1.59 3.61
N LEU A 85 9.10 -0.98 3.20
CA LEU A 85 7.90 -1.67 2.72
C LEU A 85 7.46 -1.14 1.36
N ARG A 86 6.75 -1.98 0.62
CA ARG A 86 5.98 -1.57 -0.56
C ARG A 86 4.50 -1.90 -0.37
N ALA A 87 3.67 -0.89 -0.47
CA ALA A 87 2.21 -1.01 -0.42
C ALA A 87 1.63 -1.00 -1.83
N GLY A 88 0.73 -1.95 -2.12
CA GLY A 88 -0.15 -1.86 -3.29
C GLY A 88 -1.30 -0.89 -3.05
N LEU A 89 -2.05 -0.57 -4.11
CA LEU A 89 -3.28 0.20 -3.97
C LEU A 89 -4.45 -0.71 -3.56
N PRO A 90 -5.27 -0.33 -2.58
CA PRO A 90 -6.55 -0.97 -2.34
C PRO A 90 -7.46 -0.80 -3.57
N GLY A 91 -8.25 -1.84 -3.88
CA GLY A 91 -9.14 -1.87 -5.04
C GLY A 91 -10.53 -1.30 -4.73
N ALA A 92 -11.19 -1.82 -3.70
CA ALA A 92 -12.56 -1.43 -3.32
C ALA A 92 -12.58 -0.53 -2.07
N ASP A 93 -13.63 0.28 -1.89
CA ASP A 93 -13.75 1.18 -0.72
C ASP A 93 -13.78 0.46 0.63
N GLU A 94 -14.21 -0.81 0.66
CA GLU A 94 -14.08 -1.65 1.85
C GLU A 94 -12.61 -1.90 2.22
N GLU A 95 -11.75 -2.16 1.24
CA GLU A 95 -10.33 -2.39 1.46
C GLU A 95 -9.62 -1.11 1.93
N TRP A 96 -10.06 0.05 1.45
CA TRP A 96 -9.62 1.35 1.94
C TRP A 96 -9.99 1.58 3.42
N ARG A 97 -11.25 1.32 3.79
CA ARG A 97 -11.71 1.42 5.19
C ARG A 97 -10.97 0.43 6.09
N ARG A 98 -10.72 -0.80 5.61
CA ARG A 98 -9.94 -1.79 6.35
C ARG A 98 -8.50 -1.32 6.58
N LEU A 99 -7.86 -0.72 5.57
CA LEU A 99 -6.52 -0.17 5.70
C LEU A 99 -6.47 0.99 6.71
N GLU A 100 -7.41 1.93 6.62
CA GLU A 100 -7.51 3.05 7.56
C GLU A 100 -7.70 2.57 9.01
N SER A 101 -8.61 1.62 9.23
CA SER A 101 -8.83 1.02 10.56
C SER A 101 -7.58 0.31 11.09
N ALA A 102 -6.86 -0.41 10.23
CA ALA A 102 -5.62 -1.08 10.62
C ALA A 102 -4.52 -0.08 11.00
N LEU A 103 -4.37 1.01 10.23
CA LEU A 103 -3.42 2.07 10.52
C LEU A 103 -3.75 2.83 11.80
N ALA A 104 -5.04 3.10 12.05
CA ALA A 104 -5.49 3.71 13.30
C ALA A 104 -5.14 2.83 14.51
N GLY A 105 -5.41 1.52 14.43
CA GLY A 105 -5.04 0.59 15.50
C GLY A 105 -3.54 0.47 15.71
N TRP A 106 -2.73 0.57 14.65
CA TRP A 106 -1.27 0.59 14.75
C TRP A 106 -0.75 1.89 15.41
N ALA A 107 -1.30 3.03 15.02
CA ALA A 107 -0.89 4.33 15.56
C ALA A 107 -1.22 4.45 17.06
N SER A 108 -2.40 4.00 17.49
CA SER A 108 -2.77 4.01 18.92
C SER A 108 -1.83 3.17 19.79
N GLY A 109 -1.41 1.99 19.30
CA GLY A 109 -0.47 1.14 20.05
C GLY A 109 0.91 1.79 20.25
N ARG A 110 1.38 2.58 19.28
CA ARG A 110 2.65 3.30 19.38
C ARG A 110 2.61 4.45 20.37
N ASP A 111 1.49 5.16 20.45
CA ASP A 111 1.30 6.25 21.41
C ASP A 111 1.27 5.72 22.85
N ASP A 112 0.67 4.54 23.06
CA ASP A 112 0.64 3.87 24.35
C ASP A 112 2.05 3.43 24.80
N ASP A 113 2.84 2.84 23.90
CA ASP A 113 4.23 2.43 24.16
C ASP A 113 5.12 3.65 24.52
N ALA A 114 5.00 4.75 23.77
CA ALA A 114 5.76 5.98 24.03
C ALA A 114 5.42 6.63 25.38
N LYS A 115 4.16 6.52 25.82
CA LYS A 115 3.72 7.04 27.12
C LYS A 115 4.18 6.17 28.28
N GLY A 116 4.32 4.85 28.07
CA GLY A 116 4.86 3.91 29.05
C GLY A 116 6.35 4.14 29.36
N GLU A 117 7.16 4.47 28.36
CA GLU A 117 8.61 4.75 28.53
C GLU A 117 8.90 6.06 29.30
N THR A 118 7.96 7.01 29.33
CA THR A 118 8.16 8.32 30.00
C THR A 118 7.93 8.26 31.53
N ILE A 119 7.36 7.17 32.06
CA ILE A 119 7.00 7.04 33.49
C ILE A 119 8.07 6.26 34.30
N GLN A 120 9.19 5.87 33.69
CA GLN A 120 10.31 5.19 34.38
C GLN A 120 11.50 6.11 34.69
#